data_AF-A0A091B3U7-F1
#
_entry.id   AF-A0A091B3U7-F1
#
_cell.length_a   1.000
_cell.length_b   1.000
_cell.length_c   1.000
_cell.angle_alpha   90.00
_cell.angle_beta   90.00
_cell.angle_gamma   90.00
#
_symmetry.space_group_name_H-M   'P 1'
#
loop_
_entity.id
_entity.type
_entity.pdbx_description
1 polymer ?
#
loop_
_entity_poly.entity_id
_entity_poly.type
_entity_poly.pdbx_seq_one_letter_code
_entity_poly.pdbx_strand_id
1 'polypeptide(L)'
;NVVFDEDGNVHYHDGSKTENTRVSYPIEHIENHQPSLQAPHPKNIIFLSADAFGVLPPVSKLTKEQAMYYFMSGYTAKVAGTERGITEPVATFSSCFGEAFLPLHPTVYAKLLGEKIDQHGVNVYLVNTGWTGGGYGVGKRMSIKDTRACINAILDGSIRESEFDTTNTFGFHIPKTLGSIDPVILNPRNAWEDKDAYLVQRDKLAAMFIENFKKYIGNANSDFDYSTAGPQLP
;
A
#
# COMPACT_ATOMS: atom_id res chain seq x y z
N ASN A 1 13.34 17.79 -16.34
CA ASN A 1 12.31 17.24 -17.25
C ASN A 1 10.97 17.97 -17.19
N VAL A 2 10.78 18.97 -16.33
CA VAL A 2 9.59 19.83 -16.40
C VAL A 2 9.54 20.62 -17.71
N VAL A 3 8.34 21.02 -18.12
CA VAL A 3 8.10 21.95 -19.23
C VAL A 3 7.82 23.33 -18.64
N PHE A 4 8.33 24.37 -19.30
CA PHE A 4 8.14 25.75 -18.92
C PHE A 4 7.99 26.61 -20.17
N ASP A 5 7.28 27.72 -20.05
CA ASP A 5 7.10 28.70 -21.13
C ASP A 5 8.30 29.67 -21.26
N GLU A 6 8.24 30.59 -22.23
CA GLU A 6 9.30 31.57 -22.48
C GLU A 6 9.53 32.53 -21.29
N ASP A 7 8.51 32.73 -20.44
CA ASP A 7 8.56 33.55 -19.23
C ASP A 7 9.12 32.80 -18.01
N GLY A 8 9.37 31.49 -18.15
CA GLY A 8 9.90 30.62 -17.09
C GLY A 8 8.85 30.01 -16.16
N ASN A 9 7.56 30.15 -16.46
CA ASN A 9 6.51 29.50 -15.68
C ASN A 9 6.47 28.01 -15.95
N VAL A 10 6.46 27.20 -14.89
CA VAL A 10 6.48 25.75 -15.02
C VAL A 10 5.07 25.20 -15.21
N HIS A 11 4.89 24.35 -16.23
CA HIS A 11 3.65 23.62 -16.48
C HIS A 11 3.70 22.23 -15.84
N TYR A 12 3.35 22.14 -14.55
CA TYR A 12 3.43 20.88 -13.79
C TYR A 12 2.53 19.74 -14.29
N HIS A 13 1.54 20.05 -15.12
CA HIS A 13 0.64 19.06 -15.72
C HIS A 13 1.14 18.55 -17.08
N ASP A 14 2.22 19.11 -17.63
CA ASP A 14 2.77 18.72 -18.92
C ASP A 14 3.72 17.52 -18.79
N GLY A 15 3.20 16.36 -19.17
CA GLY A 15 3.93 15.08 -19.23
C GLY A 15 4.59 14.78 -20.59
N SER A 16 4.59 15.71 -21.55
CA SER A 16 5.05 15.47 -22.94
C SER A 16 6.47 14.92 -23.05
N LYS A 17 7.35 15.28 -22.11
CA LYS A 17 8.70 14.71 -22.00
C LYS A 17 8.70 13.37 -21.25
N THR A 18 7.97 13.32 -20.14
CA THR A 18 7.84 12.14 -19.26
C THR A 18 6.79 12.40 -18.18
N GLU A 19 6.04 11.36 -17.80
CA GLU A 19 5.17 11.38 -16.61
C GLU A 19 5.97 11.44 -15.28
N ASN A 20 7.26 11.09 -15.30
CA ASN A 20 8.13 11.09 -14.12
C ASN A 20 8.90 12.42 -13.96
N THR A 21 8.17 13.54 -13.93
CA THR A 21 8.78 14.83 -13.58
C THR A 21 9.25 14.83 -12.12
N ARG A 22 10.32 15.56 -11.82
CA ARG A 22 10.97 15.58 -10.50
C ARG A 22 11.43 16.99 -10.15
N VAL A 23 11.43 17.27 -8.85
CA VAL A 23 12.05 18.43 -8.23
C VAL A 23 12.89 17.93 -7.06
N SER A 24 14.09 18.50 -6.88
CA SER A 24 14.96 18.25 -5.75
C SER A 24 15.19 19.58 -5.03
N TYR A 25 15.06 19.58 -3.70
CA TYR A 25 15.31 20.75 -2.88
C TYR A 25 15.90 20.34 -1.52
N PRO A 26 16.67 21.23 -0.86
CA PRO A 26 17.10 21.04 0.53
C PRO A 26 15.88 20.89 1.46
N ILE A 27 15.99 20.07 2.51
CA ILE A 27 14.86 19.81 3.43
C ILE A 27 14.33 21.09 4.09
N GLU A 28 15.18 22.09 4.23
CA GLU A 28 14.92 23.40 4.80
C GLU A 28 13.91 24.23 4.00
N HIS A 29 13.61 23.83 2.75
CA HIS A 29 12.51 24.43 1.98
C HIS A 29 11.13 24.03 2.52
N ILE A 30 11.03 23.01 3.37
CA ILE A 30 9.81 22.64 4.08
C ILE A 30 9.84 23.27 5.46
N GLU A 31 9.00 24.29 5.71
CA GLU A 31 8.99 25.01 6.99
C GLU A 31 8.77 24.09 8.20
N ASN A 32 7.83 23.15 8.08
CA ASN A 32 7.48 22.20 9.14
C ASN A 32 8.31 20.90 9.05
N HIS A 33 9.62 21.01 9.28
CA HIS A 33 10.51 19.85 9.40
C HIS A 33 11.14 19.79 10.81
N GLN A 34 11.63 18.61 11.19
CA GLN A 34 12.42 18.42 12.41
C GLN A 34 13.90 18.71 12.09
N PRO A 35 14.54 19.77 12.62
CA PRO A 35 15.90 20.15 12.24
C PRO A 35 16.96 19.06 12.46
N SER A 36 16.78 18.17 13.44
CA SER A 36 17.71 17.06 13.69
C SER A 36 17.57 15.88 12.71
N LEU A 37 16.49 15.85 11.92
CA LEU A 37 16.10 14.74 11.05
C LEU A 37 16.02 13.38 11.78
N GLN A 38 15.81 13.42 13.09
CA GLN A 38 15.71 12.25 13.96
C GLN A 38 14.45 12.35 14.82
N ALA A 39 13.91 11.19 15.16
CA ALA A 39 12.73 11.05 16.01
C ALA A 39 12.86 9.79 16.88
N PRO A 40 12.03 9.65 17.94
CA PRO A 40 11.90 8.41 18.68
C PRO A 40 11.41 7.24 17.81
N HIS A 41 11.36 6.05 18.39
CA HIS A 41 10.82 4.85 17.72
C HIS A 41 9.39 5.07 17.21
N PRO A 42 9.05 4.51 16.03
CA PRO A 42 7.74 4.69 15.43
C PRO A 42 6.65 4.03 16.28
N LYS A 43 5.51 4.72 16.45
CA LYS A 43 4.30 4.13 17.05
C LYS A 43 3.42 3.43 16.01
N ASN A 44 3.56 3.84 14.75
CA ASN A 44 2.80 3.33 13.62
C ASN A 44 3.75 3.13 12.42
N ILE A 45 3.56 2.04 11.68
CA ILE A 45 4.16 1.78 10.37
C ILE A 45 3.03 1.68 9.35
N ILE A 46 3.21 2.31 8.20
CA ILE A 46 2.18 2.39 7.15
C ILE A 46 2.80 1.90 5.85
N PHE A 47 2.26 0.80 5.31
CA PHE A 47 2.57 0.34 3.97
C PHE A 47 1.60 1.00 2.99
N LEU A 48 2.15 1.63 1.96
CA LEU A 48 1.35 2.24 0.89
C LEU A 48 1.36 1.31 -0.31
N SER A 49 0.17 0.94 -0.78
CA SER A 49 0.00 0.16 -2.01
C SER A 49 -0.90 0.91 -2.97
N ALA A 50 -0.43 1.18 -4.18
CA ALA A 50 -1.27 1.70 -5.24
C ALA A 50 -1.95 0.54 -5.97
N ASP A 51 -3.04 0.01 -5.41
CA ASP A 51 -3.77 -1.12 -6.00
C ASP A 51 -4.63 -0.65 -7.19
N ALA A 52 -4.21 -0.94 -8.41
CA ALA A 52 -4.99 -0.65 -9.62
C ALA A 52 -6.03 -1.72 -9.96
N PHE A 53 -6.11 -2.81 -9.18
CA PHE A 53 -7.13 -3.85 -9.29
C PHE A 53 -8.39 -3.48 -8.51
N GLY A 54 -8.30 -2.56 -7.54
CA GLY A 54 -9.45 -2.05 -6.77
C GLY A 54 -9.96 -3.02 -5.70
N VAL A 55 -9.11 -3.92 -5.23
CA VAL A 55 -9.44 -5.02 -4.30
C VAL A 55 -9.07 -4.66 -2.86
N LEU A 56 -7.95 -3.97 -2.64
CA LEU A 56 -7.48 -3.63 -1.31
C LEU A 56 -8.38 -2.57 -0.66
N PRO A 57 -8.72 -2.71 0.63
CA PRO A 57 -9.47 -1.71 1.37
C PRO A 57 -8.68 -0.39 1.52
N PRO A 58 -9.35 0.76 1.73
CA PRO A 58 -8.70 2.03 1.97
C PRO A 58 -7.64 1.99 3.08
N VAL A 59 -7.93 1.28 4.16
CA VAL A 59 -7.00 1.03 5.26
C VAL A 59 -7.29 -0.31 5.91
N SER A 60 -6.25 -1.02 6.31
CA SER A 60 -6.31 -2.23 7.14
C SER A 60 -5.34 -2.14 8.28
N LYS A 61 -5.77 -2.61 9.47
CA LYS A 61 -4.85 -2.94 10.56
C LYS A 61 -4.32 -4.35 10.32
N LEU A 62 -3.00 -4.49 10.30
CA LEU A 62 -2.35 -5.78 10.09
C LEU A 62 -1.99 -6.42 11.42
N THR A 63 -2.07 -7.75 11.49
CA THR A 63 -1.31 -8.50 12.50
C THR A 63 0.18 -8.39 12.21
N LYS A 64 1.02 -8.80 13.15
CA LYS A 64 2.47 -8.84 12.95
C LYS A 64 2.84 -9.76 11.78
N GLU A 65 2.25 -10.94 11.72
CA GLU A 65 2.53 -11.94 10.68
C GLU A 65 2.09 -11.43 9.32
N GLN A 66 0.92 -10.78 9.25
CA GLN A 66 0.47 -10.07 8.04
C GLN A 66 1.46 -8.95 7.67
N ALA A 67 1.92 -8.16 8.63
CA ALA A 67 2.90 -7.12 8.37
C ALA A 67 4.18 -7.68 7.73
N MET A 68 4.67 -8.84 8.18
CA MET A 68 5.83 -9.51 7.56
C MET A 68 5.51 -10.01 6.16
N TYR A 69 4.35 -10.65 5.97
CA TYR A 69 3.90 -11.11 4.66
C TYR A 69 3.85 -9.96 3.65
N TYR A 70 3.11 -8.89 3.96
CA TYR A 70 2.92 -7.77 3.03
C TYR A 70 4.17 -6.90 2.86
N PHE A 71 5.03 -6.80 3.87
CA PHE A 71 6.35 -6.17 3.74
C PHE A 71 7.22 -6.94 2.75
N MET A 72 7.29 -8.26 2.89
CA MET A 72 8.04 -9.10 1.96
C MET A 72 7.43 -9.11 0.57
N SER A 73 6.09 -9.15 0.44
CA SER A 73 5.42 -9.04 -0.86
C SER A 73 5.71 -7.71 -1.55
N GLY A 74 5.67 -6.59 -0.81
CA GLY A 74 5.92 -5.25 -1.33
C GLY A 74 5.07 -4.92 -2.57
N TYR A 75 3.78 -5.22 -2.47
CA TYR A 75 2.84 -5.09 -3.58
C TYR A 75 2.51 -3.63 -3.89
N THR A 76 2.50 -3.32 -5.19
CA THR A 76 1.91 -2.14 -5.80
C THR A 76 1.47 -2.49 -7.21
N ALA A 77 0.67 -1.66 -7.88
CA ALA A 77 0.38 -1.84 -9.30
C ALA A 77 1.04 -0.76 -10.15
N LYS A 78 1.46 -1.14 -11.35
CA LYS A 78 1.76 -0.22 -12.44
C LYS A 78 0.47 0.08 -13.19
N VAL A 79 0.25 1.36 -13.47
CA VAL A 79 -0.99 1.86 -14.07
C VAL A 79 -0.81 1.90 -15.59
N ALA A 80 -1.88 1.60 -16.32
CA ALA A 80 -1.87 1.71 -17.77
C ALA A 80 -1.62 3.16 -18.21
N GLY A 81 -0.77 3.36 -19.22
CA GLY A 81 -0.45 4.67 -19.77
C GLY A 81 0.67 5.45 -19.04
N THR A 82 1.09 5.06 -17.84
CA THR A 82 2.21 5.73 -17.14
C THR A 82 3.58 5.14 -17.48
N GLU A 83 3.63 3.95 -18.08
CA GLU A 83 4.86 3.31 -18.58
C GLU A 83 4.66 2.82 -20.03
N ARG A 84 5.73 2.88 -20.84
CA ARG A 84 5.70 2.41 -22.23
C ARG A 84 5.30 0.93 -22.29
N GLY A 85 4.20 0.63 -22.98
CA GLY A 85 3.75 -0.74 -23.26
C GLY A 85 2.77 -1.33 -22.24
N ILE A 86 2.35 -0.57 -21.22
CA ILE A 86 1.35 -1.03 -20.24
C ILE A 86 -0.05 -0.54 -20.66
N THR A 87 -0.90 -1.46 -21.12
CA THR A 87 -2.29 -1.20 -21.54
C THR A 87 -3.33 -1.61 -20.48
N GLU A 88 -2.95 -2.47 -19.53
CA GLU A 88 -3.79 -2.93 -18.42
C GLU A 88 -3.00 -2.85 -17.10
N PRO A 89 -3.66 -2.78 -15.93
CA PRO A 89 -2.99 -2.86 -14.63
C PRO A 89 -2.09 -4.08 -14.50
N VAL A 90 -0.83 -3.86 -14.13
CA VAL A 90 0.14 -4.94 -13.88
C VAL A 90 0.53 -4.93 -12.41
N ALA A 91 0.30 -6.05 -11.72
CA ALA A 91 0.78 -6.25 -10.36
C ALA A 91 2.31 -6.26 -10.34
N THR A 92 2.89 -5.51 -9.42
CA THR A 92 4.33 -5.45 -9.17
C THR A 92 4.61 -5.79 -7.72
N PHE A 93 5.51 -6.73 -7.49
CA PHE A 93 5.92 -7.16 -6.15
C PHE A 93 7.37 -6.80 -5.95
N SER A 94 7.62 -5.67 -5.29
CA SER A 94 8.94 -5.15 -5.00
C SER A 94 9.26 -5.41 -3.53
N SER A 95 9.93 -6.53 -3.26
CA SER A 95 10.33 -6.95 -1.91
C SER A 95 10.71 -5.78 -0.98
N CYS A 96 10.14 -5.73 0.22
CA CYS A 96 10.36 -4.66 1.21
C CYS A 96 10.01 -3.24 0.72
N PHE A 97 9.16 -3.13 -0.31
CA PHE A 97 8.84 -1.89 -1.04
C PHE A 97 10.05 -1.20 -1.68
N GLY A 98 11.15 -1.94 -1.90
CA GLY A 98 12.43 -1.35 -2.30
C GLY A 98 13.43 -2.35 -2.87
N GLU A 99 12.96 -3.40 -3.56
CA GLU A 99 13.76 -4.54 -4.01
C GLU A 99 15.02 -4.14 -4.78
N ALA A 100 14.92 -3.11 -5.62
CA ALA A 100 16.02 -2.58 -6.43
C ALA A 100 17.23 -2.08 -5.61
N PHE A 101 17.06 -1.89 -4.30
CA PHE A 101 18.08 -1.34 -3.41
C PHE A 101 18.50 -2.31 -2.30
N LEU A 102 18.03 -3.57 -2.31
CA LEU A 102 18.31 -4.54 -1.25
C LEU A 102 19.60 -5.33 -1.55
N PRO A 103 20.69 -5.14 -0.79
CA PRO A 103 21.90 -5.96 -0.95
C PRO A 103 21.80 -7.36 -0.30
N LEU A 104 20.77 -7.62 0.51
CA LEU A 104 20.59 -8.87 1.25
C LEU A 104 19.25 -9.50 0.87
N HIS A 105 19.05 -10.76 1.24
CA HIS A 105 17.78 -11.44 1.03
C HIS A 105 16.64 -10.75 1.83
N PRO A 106 15.43 -10.57 1.25
CA PRO A 106 14.30 -9.89 1.89
C PRO A 106 13.94 -10.37 3.30
N THR A 107 14.14 -11.67 3.57
CA THR A 107 13.85 -12.28 4.90
C THR A 107 14.70 -11.68 6.02
N VAL A 108 15.91 -11.18 5.73
CA VAL A 108 16.77 -10.53 6.74
C VAL A 108 16.14 -9.22 7.21
N TYR A 109 15.63 -8.42 6.28
CA TYR A 109 14.95 -7.17 6.59
C TYR A 109 13.60 -7.40 7.29
N ALA A 110 12.86 -8.41 6.85
CA ALA A 110 11.59 -8.78 7.48
C ALA A 110 11.79 -9.22 8.94
N LYS A 111 12.77 -10.08 9.22
CA LYS A 111 13.12 -10.49 10.58
C LYS A 111 13.43 -9.28 11.46
N LEU A 112 14.31 -8.39 11.00
CA LEU A 112 14.68 -7.18 11.73
C LEU A 112 13.48 -6.27 11.99
N LEU A 113 12.61 -6.09 11.00
CA LEU A 113 11.39 -5.30 11.15
C LEU A 113 10.45 -5.93 12.19
N GLY A 114 10.25 -7.25 12.15
CA GLY A 114 9.43 -7.99 13.09
C GLY A 114 9.93 -7.87 14.53
N GLU A 115 11.24 -8.01 14.75
CA GLU A 115 11.87 -7.80 16.06
C GLU A 115 11.64 -6.37 16.59
N LYS A 116 11.73 -5.36 15.71
CA LYS A 116 11.49 -3.95 16.07
C LYS A 116 10.02 -3.66 16.36
N ILE A 117 9.10 -4.29 15.65
CA ILE A 117 7.66 -4.17 15.91
C ILE A 117 7.34 -4.67 17.32
N ASP A 118 7.82 -5.87 17.69
CA ASP A 118 7.62 -6.44 19.02
C ASP A 118 8.26 -5.58 20.11
N GLN A 119 9.53 -5.22 19.92
CA GLN A 119 10.30 -4.47 20.90
C GLN A 119 9.64 -3.13 21.28
N HIS A 120 8.96 -2.49 20.32
CA HIS A 120 8.42 -1.14 20.49
C HIS A 120 6.89 -1.07 20.48
N GLY A 121 6.19 -2.21 20.38
CA GLY A 121 4.73 -2.27 20.36
C GLY A 121 4.11 -1.47 19.20
N VAL A 122 4.72 -1.58 18.01
CA VAL A 122 4.36 -0.74 16.85
C VAL A 122 3.10 -1.27 16.18
N ASN A 123 2.14 -0.38 15.88
CA ASN A 123 0.98 -0.76 15.06
C ASN A 123 1.35 -0.73 13.57
N VAL A 124 0.88 -1.70 12.80
CA VAL A 124 1.13 -1.73 11.36
C VAL A 124 -0.17 -1.64 10.58
N TYR A 125 -0.17 -0.81 9.55
CA TYR A 125 -1.32 -0.57 8.68
C TYR A 125 -0.93 -0.73 7.21
N LEU A 126 -1.87 -1.21 6.40
CA LEU A 126 -1.82 -1.18 4.94
C LEU A 126 -2.83 -0.15 4.45
N VAL A 127 -2.40 0.81 3.63
CA VAL A 127 -3.25 1.87 3.08
C VAL A 127 -3.22 1.77 1.55
N ASN A 128 -4.41 1.61 0.96
CA ASN A 128 -4.58 1.64 -0.49
C ASN A 128 -4.61 3.09 -0.98
N THR A 129 -3.64 3.47 -1.80
CA THR A 129 -3.54 4.78 -2.47
C THR A 129 -3.85 4.69 -3.98
N GLY A 130 -4.28 3.51 -4.42
CA GLY A 130 -4.68 3.16 -5.77
C GLY A 130 -6.16 3.41 -6.01
N TRP A 131 -6.89 2.39 -6.46
CA TRP A 131 -8.27 2.46 -6.91
C TRP A 131 -9.24 1.81 -5.92
N THR A 132 -10.50 2.23 -5.96
CA THR A 132 -11.63 1.66 -5.23
C THR A 132 -12.88 1.61 -6.12
N GLY A 133 -13.83 0.73 -5.78
CA GLY A 133 -15.10 0.55 -6.50
C GLY A 133 -14.98 -0.09 -7.89
N GLY A 134 -13.80 -0.60 -8.25
CA GLY A 134 -13.49 -1.19 -9.54
C GLY A 134 -11.98 -1.15 -9.82
N GLY A 135 -11.51 -1.95 -10.78
CA GLY A 135 -10.15 -1.81 -11.31
C GLY A 135 -9.99 -0.54 -12.17
N TYR A 136 -8.76 -0.24 -12.59
CA TYR A 136 -8.48 0.87 -13.51
C TYR A 136 -9.42 0.84 -14.74
N GLY A 137 -9.98 1.99 -15.08
CA GLY A 137 -10.96 2.15 -16.17
C GLY A 137 -12.42 2.04 -15.74
N VAL A 138 -12.71 1.39 -14.61
CA VAL A 138 -14.07 1.28 -14.03
C VAL A 138 -14.14 1.99 -12.69
N GLY A 139 -13.24 1.65 -11.78
CA GLY A 139 -13.12 2.26 -10.47
C GLY A 139 -12.50 3.65 -10.51
N LYS A 140 -12.48 4.30 -9.35
CA LYS A 140 -11.87 5.63 -9.18
C LYS A 140 -10.66 5.52 -8.30
N ARG A 141 -9.64 6.33 -8.61
CA ARG A 141 -8.49 6.48 -7.72
C ARG A 141 -8.97 7.03 -6.37
N MET A 142 -8.48 6.45 -5.28
CA MET A 142 -8.70 6.92 -3.92
C MET A 142 -8.44 8.42 -3.86
N SER A 143 -9.40 9.17 -3.33
CA SER A 143 -9.23 10.61 -3.19
C SER A 143 -8.10 10.88 -2.20
N ILE A 144 -7.31 11.92 -2.46
CA ILE A 144 -6.25 12.33 -1.52
C ILE A 144 -6.86 12.76 -0.17
N LYS A 145 -8.10 13.25 -0.18
CA LYS A 145 -8.85 13.60 1.03
C LYS A 145 -9.10 12.36 1.90
N ASP A 146 -9.62 11.27 1.32
CA ASP A 146 -9.90 10.04 2.06
C ASP A 146 -8.61 9.35 2.50
N THR A 147 -7.57 9.36 1.65
CA THR A 147 -6.25 8.85 2.04
C THR A 147 -5.69 9.61 3.24
N ARG A 148 -5.77 10.95 3.22
CA ARG A 148 -5.37 11.79 4.37
C ARG A 148 -6.21 11.52 5.61
N ALA A 149 -7.50 11.26 5.46
CA ALA A 149 -8.36 10.88 6.58
C ALA A 149 -7.93 9.54 7.19
N CYS A 150 -7.56 8.54 6.39
CA CYS A 150 -6.95 7.30 6.89
C CYS A 150 -5.66 7.56 7.66
N ILE A 151 -4.74 8.35 7.09
CA ILE A 151 -3.45 8.67 7.74
C ILE A 151 -3.67 9.41 9.06
N ASN A 152 -4.53 10.43 9.08
CA ASN A 152 -4.85 11.17 10.30
C ASN A 152 -5.41 10.25 11.37
N ALA A 153 -6.37 9.39 11.02
CA ALA A 153 -6.97 8.47 11.98
C ALA A 153 -6.00 7.43 12.56
N ILE A 154 -4.98 7.03 11.79
CA ILE A 154 -3.86 6.21 12.28
C ILE A 154 -2.99 6.99 13.26
N LEU A 155 -2.63 8.22 12.91
CA LEU A 155 -1.69 9.05 13.68
C LEU A 155 -2.30 9.58 14.98
N ASP A 156 -3.54 10.06 14.95
CA ASP A 156 -4.27 10.53 16.14
C ASP A 156 -4.85 9.37 16.98
N GLY A 157 -4.98 8.18 16.39
CA GLY A 157 -5.44 6.97 17.05
C GLY A 157 -6.94 6.74 17.02
N SER A 158 -7.74 7.65 16.45
CA SER A 158 -9.20 7.54 16.33
C SER A 158 -9.65 6.29 15.55
N ILE A 159 -8.80 5.74 14.68
CA ILE A 159 -9.09 4.46 13.99
C ILE A 159 -9.36 3.31 14.98
N ARG A 160 -8.86 3.39 16.22
CA ARG A 160 -9.04 2.35 17.26
C ARG A 160 -10.41 2.41 17.94
N GLU A 161 -11.15 3.50 17.74
CA GLU A 161 -12.51 3.68 18.28
C GLU A 161 -13.56 3.00 17.40
N SER A 162 -13.21 2.65 16.16
CA SER A 162 -14.09 1.90 15.26
C SER A 162 -14.16 0.42 15.67
N GLU A 163 -15.32 -0.18 15.48
CA GLU A 163 -15.43 -1.63 15.31
C GLU A 163 -14.70 -2.06 14.04
N PHE A 164 -14.13 -3.27 14.04
CA PHE A 164 -13.44 -3.84 12.89
C PHE A 164 -14.19 -5.05 12.36
N ASP A 165 -14.24 -5.15 11.03
CA ASP A 165 -14.60 -6.37 10.31
C ASP A 165 -13.35 -7.04 9.74
N THR A 166 -13.44 -8.33 9.46
CA THR A 166 -12.36 -9.09 8.80
C THR A 166 -12.77 -9.43 7.37
N THR A 167 -11.92 -9.07 6.40
CA THR A 167 -12.20 -9.38 5.00
C THR A 167 -12.01 -10.86 4.70
N ASN A 168 -12.86 -11.40 3.83
CA ASN A 168 -12.66 -12.75 3.28
C ASN A 168 -11.42 -12.78 2.37
N THR A 169 -10.82 -13.95 2.22
CA THR A 169 -9.61 -14.22 1.42
C THR A 169 -8.35 -13.60 2.03
N PHE A 170 -8.27 -12.27 2.18
CA PHE A 170 -7.05 -11.60 2.68
C PHE A 170 -6.94 -11.54 4.21
N GLY A 171 -8.05 -11.70 4.93
CA GLY A 171 -8.06 -11.66 6.40
C GLY A 171 -7.72 -10.28 6.98
N PHE A 172 -7.93 -9.20 6.23
CA PHE A 172 -7.60 -7.85 6.70
C PHE A 172 -8.61 -7.37 7.73
N HIS A 173 -8.12 -6.76 8.81
CA HIS A 173 -8.98 -6.04 9.76
C HIS A 173 -9.24 -4.63 9.23
N ILE A 174 -10.47 -4.37 8.82
CA ILE A 174 -10.92 -3.08 8.26
C ILE A 174 -11.86 -2.38 9.23
N PRO A 175 -11.76 -1.06 9.42
CA PRO A 175 -12.70 -0.33 10.27
C PRO A 175 -14.07 -0.25 9.59
N LYS A 176 -15.15 -0.38 10.35
CA LYS A 176 -16.53 -0.17 9.86
C LYS A 176 -16.83 1.30 9.59
N THR A 177 -16.21 2.20 10.34
CA THR A 177 -16.35 3.66 10.17
C THR A 177 -15.00 4.33 10.36
N LEU A 178 -14.76 5.45 9.66
CA LEU A 178 -13.50 6.17 9.82
C LEU A 178 -13.66 7.66 9.50
N GLY A 179 -13.87 8.45 10.55
CA GLY A 179 -14.04 9.90 10.42
C GLY A 179 -15.14 10.25 9.41
N SER A 180 -14.77 11.02 8.37
CA SER A 180 -15.69 11.46 7.31
C SER A 180 -15.70 10.57 6.06
N ILE A 181 -14.96 9.45 6.07
CA ILE A 181 -14.93 8.53 4.92
C ILE A 181 -16.26 7.80 4.84
N ASP A 182 -16.83 7.70 3.63
CA ASP A 182 -18.04 6.91 3.40
C ASP A 182 -17.82 5.46 3.86
N PRO A 183 -18.59 4.95 4.84
CA PRO A 183 -18.47 3.57 5.31
C PRO A 183 -18.57 2.52 4.20
N VAL A 184 -19.30 2.83 3.12
CA VAL A 184 -19.44 1.94 1.96
C VAL A 184 -18.09 1.64 1.30
N ILE A 185 -17.16 2.60 1.27
CA ILE A 185 -15.87 2.40 0.59
C ILE A 185 -14.82 1.73 1.47
N LEU A 186 -15.01 1.70 2.80
CA LEU A 186 -14.08 1.04 3.74
C LEU A 186 -14.03 -0.47 3.52
N ASN A 187 -15.15 -1.07 3.10
CA ASN A 187 -15.17 -2.43 2.61
C ASN A 187 -15.17 -2.42 1.07
N PRO A 188 -14.08 -2.86 0.41
CA PRO A 188 -13.94 -2.73 -1.04
C PRO A 188 -15.01 -3.53 -1.79
N ARG A 189 -15.51 -4.65 -1.24
CA ARG A 189 -16.66 -5.35 -1.83
C ARG A 189 -17.89 -4.46 -1.91
N ASN A 190 -18.14 -3.63 -0.90
CA ASN A 190 -19.30 -2.75 -0.86
C ASN A 190 -19.18 -1.59 -1.86
N ALA A 191 -17.96 -1.15 -2.16
CA ALA A 191 -17.68 -0.10 -3.14
C ALA A 191 -17.94 -0.51 -4.60
N TRP A 192 -17.81 -1.80 -4.94
CA TRP A 192 -18.04 -2.27 -6.31
C TRP A 192 -19.52 -2.37 -6.63
N GLU A 193 -19.95 -1.93 -7.81
CA GLU A 193 -21.34 -2.12 -8.24
C GLU A 193 -21.66 -3.60 -8.45
N ASP A 194 -20.82 -4.29 -9.24
CA ASP A 194 -20.88 -5.74 -9.44
C ASP A 194 -20.05 -6.47 -8.38
N LYS A 195 -20.75 -7.17 -7.48
CA LYS A 195 -20.12 -7.91 -6.38
C LYS A 195 -19.41 -9.18 -6.86
N ASP A 196 -19.84 -9.79 -7.95
CA ASP A 196 -19.24 -11.01 -8.49
C ASP A 196 -17.96 -10.66 -9.25
N ALA A 197 -17.95 -9.55 -9.99
CA ALA A 197 -16.74 -9.00 -10.59
C ALA A 197 -15.66 -8.69 -9.54
N TYR A 198 -16.06 -8.17 -8.37
CA TYR A 198 -15.15 -8.00 -7.23
C TYR A 198 -14.55 -9.33 -6.77
N LEU A 199 -15.36 -10.39 -6.63
CA LEU A 199 -14.86 -11.70 -6.18
C LEU A 199 -13.84 -12.28 -7.16
N VAL A 200 -14.12 -12.21 -8.47
CA VAL A 200 -13.18 -12.65 -9.52
C VAL A 200 -11.86 -11.89 -9.42
N GLN A 201 -11.92 -10.56 -9.28
CA GLN A 201 -10.73 -9.73 -9.21
C GLN A 201 -9.94 -9.93 -7.91
N ARG A 202 -10.65 -10.09 -6.79
CA ARG A 202 -10.08 -10.43 -5.48
C ARG A 202 -9.29 -11.72 -5.55
N ASP A 203 -9.88 -12.77 -6.13
CA ASP A 203 -9.25 -14.09 -6.19
C ASP A 203 -8.08 -14.10 -7.17
N LYS A 204 -8.17 -13.35 -8.26
CA LYS A 204 -7.05 -13.10 -9.17
C LYS A 204 -5.88 -12.43 -8.45
N LEU A 205 -6.13 -11.37 -7.68
CA LEU A 205 -5.06 -10.69 -6.93
C LEU A 205 -4.48 -11.60 -5.84
N ALA A 206 -5.33 -12.32 -5.11
CA ALA A 206 -4.90 -13.28 -4.09
C ALA A 206 -3.98 -14.36 -4.66
N ALA A 207 -4.33 -14.93 -5.82
CA ALA A 207 -3.48 -15.91 -6.52
C ALA A 207 -2.11 -15.33 -6.88
N MET A 208 -2.05 -14.06 -7.31
CA MET A 208 -0.78 -13.38 -7.60
C MET A 208 0.10 -13.21 -6.36
N PHE A 209 -0.51 -12.87 -5.21
CA PHE A 209 0.19 -12.79 -3.92
C PHE A 209 0.76 -14.15 -3.51
N ILE A 210 -0.06 -15.21 -3.56
CA ILE A 210 0.35 -16.58 -3.23
C ILE A 210 1.50 -17.02 -4.13
N GLU A 211 1.39 -16.83 -5.44
CA GLU A 211 2.43 -17.21 -6.39
C GLU A 211 3.73 -16.45 -6.14
N ASN A 212 3.66 -15.13 -5.98
CA ASN A 212 4.85 -14.32 -5.67
C ASN A 212 5.52 -14.77 -4.37
N PHE A 213 4.75 -15.16 -3.34
CA PHE A 213 5.30 -15.49 -2.03
C PHE A 213 6.09 -16.80 -2.02
N LYS A 214 5.87 -17.70 -2.98
CA LYS A 214 6.61 -18.98 -3.09
C LYS A 214 8.12 -18.79 -3.12
N LYS A 215 8.62 -17.68 -3.68
CA LYS A 215 10.07 -17.38 -3.74
C LYS A 215 10.72 -17.17 -2.38
N TYR A 216 9.93 -16.97 -1.33
CA TYR A 216 10.41 -16.85 0.05
C TYR A 216 10.29 -18.14 0.86
N ILE A 217 9.58 -19.15 0.33
CA ILE A 217 9.36 -20.45 0.97
C ILE A 217 10.47 -21.41 0.52
N GLY A 218 11.09 -22.13 1.45
CA GLY A 218 11.98 -23.26 1.13
C GLY A 218 13.48 -22.99 1.21
N ASN A 219 13.92 -21.86 1.77
CA ASN A 219 15.31 -21.77 2.21
C ASN A 219 15.44 -22.56 3.53
N ALA A 220 16.22 -23.63 3.56
CA ALA A 220 16.38 -24.50 4.73
C ALA A 220 16.90 -23.77 6.01
N ASN A 221 17.25 -22.49 5.89
CA ASN A 221 17.67 -21.58 6.97
C ASN A 221 16.65 -20.47 7.30
N SER A 222 15.42 -20.51 6.77
CA SER A 222 14.38 -19.57 7.19
C SER A 222 13.68 -20.09 8.44
N ASP A 223 14.00 -19.52 9.60
CA ASP A 223 13.32 -19.80 10.88
C ASP A 223 11.82 -19.38 10.89
N PHE A 224 11.31 -18.80 9.80
CA PHE A 224 9.99 -18.18 9.73
C PHE A 224 9.30 -18.47 8.39
N ASP A 225 8.06 -18.94 8.46
CA ASP A 225 7.13 -19.06 7.32
C ASP A 225 5.90 -18.19 7.60
N TYR A 226 5.72 -17.14 6.79
CA TYR A 226 4.57 -16.23 6.87
C TYR A 226 3.49 -16.53 5.83
N SER A 227 3.60 -17.63 5.07
CA SER A 227 2.66 -17.97 3.98
C SER A 227 1.21 -18.05 4.45
N THR A 228 0.98 -18.49 5.68
CA THR A 228 -0.35 -18.59 6.31
C THR A 228 -0.97 -17.23 6.67
N ALA A 229 -0.15 -16.17 6.74
CA ALA A 229 -0.62 -14.80 6.98
C ALA A 229 -0.99 -14.06 5.69
N GLY A 230 -0.72 -14.68 4.53
CA GLY A 230 -1.17 -14.20 3.23
C GLY A 230 -2.63 -14.54 2.93
N PRO A 231 -3.12 -14.16 1.74
CA PRO A 231 -4.47 -14.49 1.33
C PRO A 231 -4.66 -16.01 1.20
N GLN A 232 -5.84 -16.48 1.59
CA GLN A 232 -6.28 -17.87 1.51
C GLN A 232 -7.43 -17.96 0.50
N LEU A 233 -7.19 -18.66 -0.60
CA LEU A 233 -8.25 -18.98 -1.56
C LEU A 233 -9.06 -20.19 -1.05
N PRO A 234 -10.39 -20.20 -1.25
CA PRO A 234 -11.23 -21.35 -0.93
C PRO A 234 -10.91 -22.58 -1.80
#